data_AF-A0AA95F0J0-F1
#
_entry.id   AF-A0AA95F0J0-F1
#
_cell.length_a   1.000
_cell.length_b   1.000
_cell.length_c   1.000
_cell.angle_alpha   90.00
_cell.angle_beta   90.00
_cell.angle_gamma   90.00
#
_symmetry.space_group_name_H-M   'P 1'
#
loop_
_entity.id
_entity.type
_entity.pdbx_description
1 polymer ?
#
loop_
_entity_poly.entity_id
_entity_poly.type
_entity_poly.pdbx_seq_one_letter_code
_entity_poly.pdbx_strand_id
1 'polypeptide(L)' 'MRPLPISAETAVKLAEFMKVPLENLMHMPQHIMLQKLAEMAQAAGENKEDKHD' A
#
# COMPACT_ATOMS: atom_id res chain seq x y z
N MET A 1 -17.06 13.46 -1.09
CA MET A 1 -15.90 12.62 -0.72
C MET A 1 -14.72 13.09 -1.54
N ARG A 2 -13.60 13.46 -0.89
CA ARG A 2 -12.36 13.78 -1.61
C ARG A 2 -11.83 12.46 -2.17
N PRO A 3 -11.54 12.32 -3.48
CA PRO A 3 -11.00 11.08 -4.01
C PRO A 3 -9.69 10.75 -3.28
N LEU A 4 -9.55 9.50 -2.87
CA LEU A 4 -8.33 9.01 -2.23
C LEU A 4 -7.13 9.32 -3.16
N PRO A 5 -6.03 9.89 -2.65
CA PRO A 5 -4.89 10.30 -3.47
C PRO A 5 -3.97 9.12 -3.84
N ILE A 6 -4.54 7.94 -4.06
CA ILE A 6 -3.80 6.72 -4.45
C ILE A 6 -4.27 6.26 -5.83
N SER A 7 -3.32 5.91 -6.68
CA SER A 7 -3.62 5.31 -7.98
C SER A 7 -4.21 3.92 -7.80
N ALA A 8 -4.95 3.44 -8.81
CA ALA A 8 -5.46 2.07 -8.84
C ALA A 8 -4.35 1.02 -8.68
N GLU A 9 -3.17 1.30 -9.24
CA GLU A 9 -2.00 0.43 -9.13
C GLU A 9 -1.50 0.31 -7.68
N THR A 10 -1.41 1.43 -6.95
CA THR A 10 -1.04 1.41 -5.52
C THR A 10 -2.08 0.69 -4.68
N ALA A 11 -3.37 0.83 -5.01
CA ALA A 11 -4.44 0.12 -4.32
C ALA A 11 -4.35 -1.40 -4.51
N VAL A 12 -4.06 -1.88 -5.73
CA VAL A 12 -3.86 -3.31 -5.99
C VAL A 12 -2.66 -3.85 -5.22
N LYS A 13 -1.52 -3.16 -5.28
CA LYS A 13 -0.30 -3.55 -4.55
C LYS A 13 -0.54 -3.59 -3.03
N LEU A 14 -1.30 -2.63 -2.50
CA LEU A 14 -1.67 -2.56 -1.08
C LEU A 14 -2.58 -3.72 -0.67
N ALA A 15 -3.57 -4.05 -1.49
CA ALA A 15 -4.43 -5.21 -1.28
C ALA A 15 -3.62 -6.51 -1.28
N GLU A 16 -2.70 -6.68 -2.23
CA GLU A 16 -1.81 -7.85 -2.32
C GLU A 16 -0.85 -7.96 -1.12
N PHE A 17 -0.21 -6.85 -0.74
CA PHE A 17 0.70 -6.79 0.41
C PHE A 17 -0.02 -7.17 1.71
N MET A 18 -1.23 -6.68 1.89
CA MET A 18 -2.06 -7.00 3.06
C MET A 18 -2.73 -8.37 2.95
N LYS A 19 -2.64 -9.06 1.80
CA LYS A 19 -3.37 -10.30 1.49
C LYS A 19 -4.87 -10.17 1.74
N VAL A 20 -5.44 -9.02 1.39
CA VAL A 20 -6.88 -8.74 1.49
C VAL A 20 -7.46 -8.44 0.11
N PRO A 21 -8.74 -8.73 -0.15
CA PRO A 21 -9.38 -8.38 -1.40
C PRO A 21 -9.50 -6.85 -1.55
N LEU A 22 -9.44 -6.36 -2.79
CA LEU A 22 -9.54 -4.93 -3.11
C LEU A 22 -10.86 -4.31 -2.63
N GLU A 23 -11.95 -5.09 -2.61
CA GLU A 23 -13.25 -4.68 -2.08
C GLU A 23 -13.14 -4.29 -0.60
N ASN A 24 -12.41 -5.07 0.21
CA ASN A 24 -12.18 -4.76 1.61
C ASN A 24 -11.28 -3.54 1.80
N LEU A 25 -10.37 -3.30 0.85
CA LEU A 25 -9.55 -2.08 0.85
C LEU A 25 -10.42 -0.83 0.63
N MET A 26 -11.45 -0.90 -0.23
CA MET A 26 -12.37 0.22 -0.46
C MET A 26 -13.25 0.56 0.76
N HIS A 27 -13.50 -0.40 1.63
CA HIS A 27 -14.21 -0.20 2.90
C HIS A 27 -13.29 0.22 4.05
N MET A 28 -11.97 0.22 3.83
CA MET A 28 -11.00 0.47 4.89
C MET A 28 -10.96 1.96 5.24
N PRO A 29 -10.83 2.32 6.53
CA PRO A 29 -10.64 3.71 6.92
C PRO A 29 -9.29 4.25 6.42
N GLN A 30 -9.28 5.51 5.99
CA GLN A 30 -8.14 6.15 5.33
C GLN A 30 -6.84 6.16 6.15
N HIS A 31 -6.93 6.31 7.48
CA HIS A 31 -5.74 6.31 8.34
C HIS A 31 -5.05 4.95 8.40
N ILE A 32 -5.80 3.85 8.32
CA ILE A 32 -5.23 2.49 8.24
C ILE A 32 -4.53 2.30 6.89
N MET A 33 -5.13 2.76 5.79
CA MET A 33 -4.48 2.72 4.48
C MET A 33 -3.13 3.46 4.49
N LEU A 34 -3.06 4.63 5.14
CA LEU A 34 -1.82 5.40 5.26
C LEU A 34 -0.77 4.68 6.12
N GLN A 35 -1.16 4.06 7.22
CA GLN A 35 -0.25 3.23 8.04
C GLN A 35 0.32 2.06 7.23
N LYS A 36 -0.53 1.36 6.46
CA LYS A 36 -0.11 0.23 5.65
C LYS A 36 0.72 0.62 4.43
N LEU A 37 0.45 1.78 3.85
CA LEU A 37 1.30 2.35 2.82
C LEU A 37 2.68 2.73 3.36
N ALA A 38 2.76 3.27 4.58
CA ALA A 38 4.03 3.51 5.26
C ALA A 38 4.78 2.20 5.56
N GLU A 39 4.12 1.17 6.10
CA GLU A 39 4.70 -0.16 6.31
C GLU A 39 5.24 -0.76 5.00
N MET A 40 4.47 -0.66 3.91
CA MET A 40 4.91 -1.11 2.58
C MET A 40 6.14 -0.34 2.09
N ALA A 41 6.16 0.98 2.25
CA ALA A 41 7.29 1.81 1.82
C ALA A 41 8.56 1.50 2.62
N GLN A 42 8.44 1.21 3.92
CA GLN A 42 9.55 0.75 4.75
C GLN A 42 10.05 -0.64 4.31
N ALA A 43 9.14 -1.61 4.12
CA ALA A 43 9.49 -2.94 3.64
C ALA A 43 10.11 -2.93 2.22
N ALA A 44 9.65 -2.02 1.35
CA ALA A 44 10.23 -1.83 0.02
C ALA A 44 11.62 -1.16 0.05
N GLY A 45 11.92 -0.38 1.10
CA GLY A 45 13.25 0.17 1.38
C GLY A 45 14.21 -0.89 1.92
N GLU A 46 13.74 -1.75 2.82
CA GLU A 46 14.56 -2.85 3.37
C GLU A 46 14.86 -3.97 2.35
N ASN A 47 14.09 -4.08 1.26
CA ASN A 47 14.36 -5.03 0.17
C ASN A 47 15.07 -4.40 -1.06
N LYS A 48 15.65 -3.20 -0.91
CA LYS A 48 16.44 -2.50 -1.94
C LYS A 48 17.84 -2.06 -1.46
N GLU A 49 18.43 -2.80 -0.53
CA GLU A 49 19.87 -2.77 -0.23
C GLU A 49 20.62 -4.01 -0.75
N ASP A 50 20.15 -4.64 -1.85
CA ASP A 50 20.97 -5.59 -2.62
C ASP A 50 21.23 -5.03 -4.02
N LYS A 51 22.42 -4.42 -4.14
CA LYS A 51 23.20 -4.10 -5.35
C LYS A 51 22.56 -3.24 -6.45
N HIS A 52 22.90 -1.96 -6.42
CA HIS A 52 23.33 -1.28 -7.65
C HIS A 52 24.86 -1.18 -7.58
N ASP A 53 25.53 -2.04 -8.34
CA ASP A 53 26.95 -1.90 -8.72
C ASP A 53 27.08 -0.79 -9.77
#